data_AF-A0A7H8NGE1-F1
#
_entry.id   AF-A0A7H8NGE1-F1
#
_cell.length_a   1.000
_cell.length_b   1.000
_cell.length_c   1.000
_cell.angle_alpha   90.00
_cell.angle_beta   90.00
_cell.angle_gamma   90.00
#
_symmetry.space_group_name_H-M   'P 1'
#
loop_
_entity.id
_entity.type
_entity.pdbx_description
1 polymer ?
#
loop_
_entity_poly.entity_id
_entity_poly.type
_entity_poly.pdbx_seq_one_letter_code
_entity_poly.pdbx_strand_id
1 'polypeptide(L)'
;MLATLSGTQACPDIDRHRRLAVQLADMIPGAATVRVDLTDPQRRWPHPHATVKDEAGKTMALGRTTTTVAARWVFRTWPEADWTRPHIFHLADATLTHGESTTAGRGH
;
A
#
# COMPACT_ATOMS: atom_id res chain seq x y z
N MET A 1 29.65 -2.54 37.32
CA MET A 1 29.58 -2.43 35.85
C MET A 1 28.11 -2.35 35.47
N LEU A 2 27.61 -1.15 35.13
CA LEU A 2 26.21 -0.96 34.72
C LEU A 2 26.16 -1.04 33.20
N ALA A 3 25.74 -2.19 32.68
CA ALA A 3 25.37 -2.33 31.28
C ALA A 3 24.04 -1.59 31.10
N THR A 4 24.11 -0.36 30.59
CA THR A 4 22.96 0.28 29.96
C THR A 4 22.57 -0.58 28.76
N LEU A 5 21.58 -1.45 28.94
CA LEU A 5 20.74 -1.92 27.84
C LEU A 5 20.08 -0.67 27.27
N SER A 6 20.74 -0.03 26.32
CA SER A 6 20.08 0.84 25.35
C SER A 6 19.15 -0.05 24.54
N GLY A 7 18.02 -0.41 25.15
CA GLY A 7 16.83 -0.78 24.43
C GLY A 7 16.44 0.44 23.63
N THR A 8 17.06 0.60 22.46
CA THR A 8 16.42 1.28 21.35
C THR A 8 15.15 0.51 21.11
N GLN A 9 14.08 0.90 21.81
CA GLN A 9 12.72 0.54 21.48
C GLN A 9 12.52 1.08 20.08
N ALA A 10 12.86 0.24 19.10
CA ALA A 10 12.70 0.52 17.69
C ALA A 10 11.31 1.12 17.55
N CYS A 11 11.25 2.38 17.10
CA CYS A 11 10.00 3.11 16.94
C CYS A 11 9.00 2.13 16.32
N PRO A 12 7.88 1.85 17.01
CA PRO A 12 7.01 0.75 16.63
C PRO A 12 6.64 0.92 15.16
N ASP A 13 6.63 -0.17 14.41
CA ASP A 13 6.37 -0.25 12.97
C ASP A 13 5.20 0.66 12.48
N ILE A 14 4.25 0.95 13.38
CA ILE A 14 3.23 1.99 13.30
C ILE A 14 3.76 3.35 12.79
N ASP A 15 4.93 3.81 13.24
CA ASP A 15 5.54 5.07 12.85
C ASP A 15 5.96 5.04 11.36
N ARG A 16 6.45 3.89 10.89
CA ARG A 16 6.81 3.67 9.48
C ARG A 16 5.57 3.65 8.59
N HIS A 17 4.50 2.99 9.03
CA HIS A 17 3.23 2.93 8.30
C HIS A 17 2.60 4.32 8.18
N ARG A 18 2.57 5.07 9.28
CA ARG A 18 2.02 6.42 9.30
C ARG A 18 2.81 7.39 8.43
N ARG A 19 4.15 7.30 8.45
CA ARG A 19 5.01 8.08 7.55
C ARG A 19 4.75 7.73 6.08
N LEU A 20 4.49 6.47 5.76
CA LEU A 20 4.12 6.09 4.41
C LEU A 20 2.78 6.71 4.01
N ALA A 21 1.76 6.65 4.88
CA ALA A 21 0.46 7.27 4.61
C ALA A 21 0.59 8.76 4.31
N VAL A 22 1.37 9.51 5.11
CA VAL A 22 1.63 10.94 4.89
C VAL A 22 2.31 11.18 3.54
N GLN A 23 3.35 10.42 3.21
CA GLN A 23 4.06 10.58 1.93
C GLN A 23 3.20 10.23 0.72
N LEU A 24 2.33 9.23 0.83
CA LEU A 24 1.40 8.87 -0.24
C LEU A 24 0.29 9.92 -0.41
N ALA A 25 -0.22 10.49 0.69
CA ALA A 25 -1.20 11.58 0.65
C ALA A 25 -0.62 12.87 0.05
N ASP A 26 0.66 13.16 0.34
CA ASP A 26 1.38 14.30 -0.25
C ASP A 26 1.61 14.10 -1.76
N MET A 27 2.06 12.91 -2.17
CA MET A 27 2.30 12.60 -3.58
C MET A 27 1.01 12.46 -4.39
N ILE A 28 -0.10 12.02 -3.77
CA ILE A 28 -1.37 11.73 -4.42
C ILE A 28 -2.49 12.42 -3.63
N PRO A 29 -2.67 13.73 -3.83
CA PRO A 29 -3.68 14.48 -3.08
C PRO A 29 -5.08 13.95 -3.41
N GLY A 30 -5.86 13.65 -2.37
CA GLY A 30 -7.21 13.06 -2.48
C GLY A 30 -7.24 11.53 -2.50
N ALA A 31 -6.09 10.85 -2.41
CA ALA A 31 -6.05 9.40 -2.23
C ALA A 31 -6.57 9.00 -0.85
N ALA A 32 -7.51 8.05 -0.82
CA ALA A 32 -8.02 7.45 0.41
C ALA A 32 -7.51 6.02 0.59
N THR A 33 -7.45 5.25 -0.49
CA THR A 33 -6.97 3.86 -0.47
C THR A 33 -6.04 3.57 -1.64
N VAL A 34 -5.02 2.76 -1.38
CA VAL A 34 -4.07 2.28 -2.40
C VAL A 34 -4.15 0.76 -2.42
N ARG A 35 -4.80 0.21 -3.44
CA ARG A 35 -4.75 -1.22 -3.73
C ARG A 35 -3.42 -1.52 -4.40
N VAL A 36 -2.66 -2.45 -3.86
CA VAL A 36 -1.41 -2.94 -4.45
C VAL A 36 -1.54 -4.42 -4.79
N ASP A 37 -0.96 -4.79 -5.92
CA ASP A 37 -0.93 -6.16 -6.39
C ASP A 37 0.41 -6.41 -7.10
N LEU A 38 0.96 -7.61 -6.91
CA LEU A 38 2.17 -8.05 -7.61
C LEU A 38 1.82 -8.72 -8.94
N THR A 39 0.58 -9.19 -9.08
CA THR A 39 0.10 -9.97 -10.22
C THR A 39 -0.96 -9.16 -10.94
N ASP A 40 -0.56 -8.34 -11.91
CA ASP A 40 -1.52 -7.78 -12.86
C ASP A 40 -2.03 -8.93 -13.74
N PRO A 41 -3.32 -9.31 -13.69
CA PRO A 41 -3.85 -10.43 -14.47
C PRO A 41 -3.74 -10.20 -15.99
N GLN A 42 -3.45 -8.98 -16.43
CA GLN A 42 -3.21 -8.65 -17.84
C GLN A 42 -1.74 -8.73 -18.26
N ARG A 43 -0.79 -8.96 -17.34
CA ARG A 43 0.65 -9.02 -17.65
C ARG A 43 1.27 -10.33 -17.18
N ARG A 44 2.09 -10.91 -18.07
CA ARG A 44 2.70 -12.25 -17.92
C ARG A 44 3.80 -12.34 -16.87
N TRP A 45 4.20 -11.22 -16.27
CA TRP A 45 5.27 -11.14 -15.29
C TRP A 45 4.76 -10.39 -14.06
N PRO A 46 5.15 -10.82 -12.84
CA PRO A 46 4.81 -10.11 -11.62
C PRO A 46 5.42 -8.71 -11.68
N HIS A 47 4.57 -7.72 -11.91
CA HIS A 47 4.96 -6.32 -11.93
C HIS A 47 4.24 -5.62 -10.79
N PRO A 48 4.96 -4.82 -9.98
CA PRO A 48 4.35 -4.05 -8.93
C PRO A 48 3.34 -3.08 -9.54
N HIS A 49 2.07 -3.29 -9.23
CA HIS A 49 0.97 -2.47 -9.71
C HIS A 49 0.20 -1.90 -8.51
N ALA A 50 -0.28 -0.67 -8.68
CA ALA A 50 -1.11 0.00 -7.68
C ALA A 50 -2.27 0.74 -8.34
N THR A 51 -3.45 0.55 -7.78
CA THR A 51 -4.66 1.28 -8.11
C THR A 51 -5.05 2.13 -6.93
N VAL A 52 -5.19 3.43 -7.13
CA VAL A 52 -5.55 4.37 -6.06
C VAL A 52 -6.99 4.77 -6.21
N LYS A 53 -7.70 4.85 -5.09
CA LYS A 53 -9.07 5.35 -5.02
C LYS A 53 -9.15 6.53 -4.09
N ASP A 54 -10.00 7.48 -4.44
CA ASP A 54 -10.38 8.59 -3.57
C ASP A 54 -11.40 8.15 -2.50
N GLU A 55 -11.81 9.09 -1.64
CA GLU A 55 -12.78 8.87 -0.56
C GLU A 55 -14.18 8.47 -1.07
N ALA A 56 -14.55 8.88 -2.27
CA ALA A 56 -15.78 8.44 -2.94
C ALA A 56 -15.64 7.05 -3.60
N GLY A 57 -14.49 6.39 -3.44
CA GLY A 57 -14.21 5.06 -3.97
C GLY A 57 -13.92 5.04 -5.47
N LYS A 58 -13.76 6.20 -6.11
CA LYS A 58 -13.48 6.30 -7.54
C LYS A 58 -11.99 6.09 -7.80
N THR A 59 -11.70 5.26 -8.80
CA THR A 59 -10.31 5.02 -9.24
C THR A 59 -9.71 6.29 -9.83
N MET A 60 -8.61 6.73 -9.26
CA MET A 60 -7.84 7.87 -9.74
C MET A 60 -6.89 7.41 -10.86
N ALA A 61 -6.92 8.10 -11.99
CA ALA A 61 -5.99 7.84 -13.09
C ALA A 61 -4.63 8.46 -12.74
N LEU A 62 -3.68 7.60 -12.36
CA LEU A 62 -2.31 8.01 -12.05
C LEU A 62 -1.33 7.62 -13.15
N GLY A 63 -0.25 8.38 -13.27
CA GLY A 63 0.86 8.02 -14.15
C GLY A 63 1.53 6.71 -13.71
N ARG A 64 2.02 5.94 -14.69
CA ARG A 64 2.73 4.67 -14.47
C ARG A 64 3.84 4.78 -13.43
N THR A 65 4.60 5.88 -13.44
CA THR A 65 5.67 6.15 -12.49
C THR A 65 5.15 6.26 -11.07
N THR A 66 4.13 7.09 -10.82
CA THR A 66 3.51 7.29 -9.50
C THR A 66 2.94 5.99 -8.96
N THR A 67 2.21 5.24 -9.80
CA THR A 67 1.68 3.91 -9.47
C THR A 67 2.79 2.95 -9.05
N THR A 68 3.89 2.89 -9.80
CA THR A 68 5.02 1.98 -9.52
C THR A 68 5.76 2.38 -8.24
N VAL A 69 5.95 3.68 -8.02
CA VAL A 69 6.59 4.21 -6.82
C VAL A 69 5.75 3.91 -5.58
N ALA A 70 4.44 4.20 -5.63
CA ALA A 70 3.52 3.90 -4.54
C ALA A 70 3.52 2.40 -4.19
N ALA A 71 3.40 1.54 -5.22
CA ALA A 71 3.46 0.09 -5.05
C ALA A 71 4.75 -0.35 -4.34
N ARG A 72 5.91 0.11 -4.83
CA ARG A 72 7.23 -0.22 -4.25
C ARG A 72 7.38 0.25 -2.80
N TRP A 73 6.86 1.41 -2.46
CA TRP A 73 6.92 1.92 -1.09
C TRP A 73 6.08 1.05 -0.14
N VAL A 74 4.90 0.63 -0.59
CA VAL A 74 4.06 -0.33 0.16
C VAL A 74 4.76 -1.69 0.29
N PHE A 75 5.28 -2.27 -0.80
CA PHE A 75 6.03 -3.53 -0.75
C PHE A 75 7.22 -3.49 0.22
N ARG A 76 7.98 -2.39 0.23
CA ARG A 76 9.09 -2.24 1.18
C ARG A 76 8.61 -2.14 2.62
N THR A 77 7.44 -1.55 2.84
CA THR A 77 6.90 -1.29 4.17
C THR A 77 6.38 -2.55 4.85
N TRP A 78 5.77 -3.47 4.08
CA TRP A 78 5.36 -4.80 4.56
C TRP A 78 6.12 -5.92 3.83
N PRO A 79 7.41 -6.15 4.12
CA PRO A 79 8.17 -7.20 3.44
C PRO A 79 7.65 -8.61 3.75
N GLU A 80 6.94 -8.77 4.86
CA GLU A 80 6.41 -10.05 5.36
C GLU A 80 4.99 -10.37 4.83
N ALA A 81 4.34 -9.44 4.11
CA ALA A 81 3.00 -9.64 3.59
C ALA A 81 2.99 -10.61 2.39
N ASP A 82 1.90 -11.37 2.25
CA ASP A 82 1.71 -12.29 1.14
C ASP A 82 1.24 -11.54 -0.12
N TRP A 83 2.18 -11.12 -0.96
CA TRP A 83 1.88 -10.33 -2.16
C TRP A 83 1.30 -11.15 -3.32
N THR A 84 1.01 -12.44 -3.12
CA THR A 84 0.30 -13.25 -4.14
C THR A 84 -1.15 -12.80 -4.28
N ARG A 85 -1.66 -12.10 -3.27
CA ARG A 85 -3.01 -11.55 -3.23
C ARG A 85 -2.99 -10.02 -3.18
N PRO A 86 -4.02 -9.35 -3.71
CA PRO A 86 -4.10 -7.91 -3.61
C PRO A 86 -4.26 -7.47 -2.16
N HIS A 87 -3.63 -6.36 -1.82
CA HIS A 87 -3.77 -5.74 -0.51
C HIS A 87 -4.28 -4.32 -0.70
N ILE A 88 -5.07 -3.84 0.26
CA ILE A 88 -5.61 -2.49 0.27
C ILE A 88 -4.96 -1.75 1.43
N PHE A 89 -4.19 -0.73 1.12
CA PHE A 89 -3.64 0.18 2.11
C PHE A 89 -4.61 1.35 2.32
N HIS A 90 -5.08 1.51 3.56
CA HIS A 90 -5.94 2.60 3.98
C HIS A 90 -5.08 3.74 4.51
N LEU A 91 -5.14 4.91 3.85
CA LEU A 91 -4.27 6.04 4.22
C LEU A 91 -4.72 6.71 5.52
N ALA A 92 -6.02 6.68 5.83
CA ALA A 92 -6.58 7.28 7.05
C ALA A 92 -6.03 6.64 8.33
N ASP A 93 -6.03 5.31 8.39
CA ASP A 93 -5.57 4.53 9.56
C ASP A 93 -4.16 3.94 9.37
N ALA A 94 -3.50 4.24 8.26
CA ALA A 94 -2.20 3.66 7.88
C ALA A 94 -2.16 2.12 8.05
N THR A 95 -3.26 1.45 7.71
CA THR A 95 -3.43 0.00 7.91
C THR A 95 -3.49 -0.71 6.56
N LEU A 96 -2.80 -1.85 6.46
CA LEU A 96 -2.88 -2.74 5.32
C LEU A 96 -3.90 -3.82 5.61
N THR A 97 -4.97 -3.88 4.82
CA THR A 97 -5.94 -4.96 4.86
C THR A 97 -5.74 -5.87 3.66
N HIS A 98 -6.00 -7.16 3.87
CA HIS A 98 -5.99 -8.11 2.78
C HIS A 98 -7.25 -7.86 1.94
N GLY A 99 -7.06 -7.36 0.72
CA GLY A 99 -8.15 -7.00 -0.16
C GLY A 99 -8.52 -8.22 -0.99
N GLU A 100 -9.69 -8.80 -0.74
CA GLU A 100 -10.24 -9.74 -1.72
C GLU A 100 -10.33 -9.01 -3.07
N SER A 101 -9.78 -9.63 -4.10
CA SER A 101 -10.11 -9.28 -5.48
C SER A 101 -11.63 -9.41 -5.60
N THR A 102 -12.38 -8.34 -5.36
CA THR A 102 -13.75 -8.26 -5.85
C THR A 102 -13.61 -8.18 -7.36
N THR A 103 -13.51 -9.36 -7.98
CA THR A 103 -13.89 -9.56 -9.37
C THR A 103 -15.23 -8.86 -9.49
N ALA A 104 -15.26 -7.81 -10.31
CA ALA A 104 -16.48 -7.13 -10.65
C ALA A 104 -17.52 -8.18 -11.01
N GLY A 105 -18.56 -8.28 -10.18
CA GLY A 105 -19.84 -8.85 -10.59
C GLY A 105 -20.41 -7.94 -11.66
N ARG A 106 -19.92 -8.09 -12.90
CA ARG A 106 -20.66 -7.70 -14.09
C ARG A 106 -21.65 -8.84 -14.33
N GLY A 107 -22.87 -8.66 -13.84
CA GLY A 107 -24.00 -9.57 -14.04
C GLY A 107 -25.23 -8.78 -14.48
N HIS A 108 -25.35 -8.68 -15.81
CA HIS A 108 -26.53 -8.42 -16.66
C HIS A 108 -27.51 -7.30 -16.28
#